data_AF-A0A086T4P2-F1
#
_entry.id   AF-A0A086T4P2-F1
#
_cell.length_a   1.000
_cell.length_b   1.000
_cell.length_c   1.000
_cell.angle_alpha   90.00
_cell.angle_beta   90.00
_cell.angle_gamma   90.00
#
_symmetry.space_group_name_H-M   'P 1'
#
loop_
_entity.id
_entity.type
_entity.pdbx_description
1 polymer ?
#
loop_
_entity_poly.entity_id
_entity_poly.type
_entity_poly.pdbx_seq_one_letter_code
_entity_poly.pdbx_strand_id
1 'polypeptide(L)'
;MRPAGFLLAALAVVPGVLAKSAVVYFEDKNTPDSYIQKAKDDIIAKGGKITHVYSIIKGFAVEAPDEALQTVQAWGTEHSMRIEEDKVMSIDN
;
A
#
# COMPACT_ATOMS: atom_id res chain seq x y z
N MET A 1 -9.80 49.72 23.90
CA MET A 1 -8.50 49.11 23.57
C MET A 1 -8.69 47.60 23.44
N ARG A 2 -8.42 47.07 22.22
CA ARG A 2 -8.09 45.68 21.83
C ARG A 2 -9.12 44.56 22.10
N PRO A 3 -9.80 44.01 21.08
CA PRO A 3 -10.38 42.68 21.17
C PRO A 3 -9.27 41.63 21.01
N ALA A 4 -9.09 40.79 22.02
CA ALA A 4 -8.21 39.63 21.95
C ALA A 4 -8.85 38.58 21.03
N GLY A 5 -8.35 38.48 19.81
CA GLY A 5 -8.72 37.42 18.87
C GLY A 5 -8.10 36.09 19.31
N PHE A 6 -8.93 35.16 19.77
CA PHE A 6 -8.55 33.77 19.92
C PHE A 6 -8.58 33.11 18.54
N LEU A 7 -7.40 32.90 17.94
CA LEU A 7 -7.23 32.06 16.77
C LEU A 7 -7.43 30.60 17.18
N LEU A 8 -8.60 30.03 16.90
CA LEU A 8 -8.78 28.57 16.88
C LEU A 8 -8.03 28.02 15.66
N ALA A 9 -6.86 27.44 15.89
CA ALA A 9 -6.21 26.58 14.91
C ALA A 9 -7.01 25.26 14.85
N ALA A 10 -7.86 25.12 13.84
CA ALA A 10 -8.52 23.85 13.54
C ALA A 10 -7.46 22.89 12.98
N LEU A 11 -6.95 22.01 13.84
CA LEU A 11 -6.11 20.89 13.40
C LEU A 11 -7.04 19.92 12.66
N ALA A 12 -7.02 19.98 11.33
CA ALA A 12 -7.71 18.99 10.51
C ALA A 12 -7.03 17.63 10.75
N VAL A 13 -7.63 16.82 11.63
CA VAL A 13 -7.31 15.40 11.72
C VAL A 13 -7.79 14.80 10.42
N VAL A 14 -6.91 14.73 9.41
CA VAL A 14 -7.12 13.83 8.29
C VAL A 14 -7.26 12.45 8.93
N PRO A 15 -8.38 11.73 8.76
CA PRO A 15 -8.44 10.34 9.18
C PRO A 15 -7.41 9.59 8.33
N GLY A 16 -6.19 9.50 8.86
CA GLY A 16 -5.12 8.72 8.27
C GLY A 16 -5.53 7.28 8.43
N VAL A 17 -6.06 6.70 7.36
CA VAL A 17 -6.20 5.25 7.28
C VAL A 17 -4.79 4.71 7.48
N LEU A 18 -4.60 3.94 8.55
CA LEU A 18 -3.29 3.44 8.95
C LEU A 18 -2.75 2.57 7.82
N ALA A 19 -1.77 3.08 7.08
CA ALA A 19 -1.19 2.37 5.95
C ALA A 19 -0.26 1.27 6.47
N LYS A 20 -0.38 0.07 5.89
CA LYS A 20 0.53 -1.05 6.15
C LYS A 20 1.61 -1.11 5.10
N SER A 21 2.82 -1.47 5.52
CA SER A 21 3.89 -1.87 4.60
C SER A 21 3.68 -3.33 4.21
N ALA A 22 3.63 -3.61 2.92
CA ALA A 22 3.43 -4.95 2.39
C ALA A 22 4.20 -5.16 1.08
N VAL A 23 4.45 -6.42 0.76
CA VAL A 23 4.96 -6.87 -0.53
C VAL A 23 3.83 -7.57 -1.27
N VAL A 24 3.53 -7.08 -2.48
CA VAL A 24 2.60 -7.71 -3.41
C VAL A 24 3.40 -8.42 -4.48
N TYR A 25 3.19 -9.72 -4.66
CA TYR A 25 3.89 -10.50 -5.67
C TYR A 25 3.01 -11.56 -6.32
N PHE A 26 3.40 -11.96 -7.52
CA PHE A 26 2.70 -12.94 -8.34
C PHE A 26 3.59 -14.18 -8.47
N GLU A 27 3.11 -15.32 -7.98
CA GLU A 27 3.85 -16.59 -8.05
C GLU A 27 3.94 -17.12 -9.48
N ASP A 28 2.92 -16.86 -10.30
CA ASP A 28 2.93 -17.25 -11.72
C ASP A 28 3.85 -16.34 -12.54
N LYS A 29 4.95 -16.92 -13.03
CA LYS A 29 5.93 -16.25 -13.89
C LYS A 29 5.33 -15.78 -15.22
N ASN A 30 4.25 -16.39 -15.69
CA ASN A 30 3.58 -16.01 -16.93
C ASN A 30 2.58 -14.87 -16.75
N THR A 31 2.35 -14.40 -15.51
CA THR A 31 1.48 -13.25 -15.23
C THR A 31 1.87 -12.07 -16.12
N PRO A 32 0.98 -11.57 -16.99
CA PRO A 32 1.29 -10.43 -17.85
C PRO A 32 1.55 -9.16 -17.05
N ASP A 33 2.43 -8.30 -17.55
CA ASP A 33 2.78 -7.04 -16.89
C ASP A 33 1.57 -6.10 -16.71
N SER A 34 0.53 -6.26 -17.54
CA SER A 34 -0.74 -5.54 -17.40
C SER A 34 -1.44 -5.81 -16.07
N TYR A 35 -1.35 -7.02 -15.53
CA TYR A 35 -1.94 -7.36 -14.22
C TYR A 35 -1.13 -6.76 -13.07
N ILE A 36 0.20 -6.75 -13.19
CA ILE A 36 1.08 -6.07 -12.23
C ILE A 36 0.79 -4.57 -12.24
N GLN A 37 0.62 -3.99 -13.43
CA GLN A 37 0.27 -2.58 -13.58
C GLN A 37 -1.10 -2.28 -13.00
N LYS A 38 -2.11 -3.11 -13.30
CA LYS A 38 -3.45 -3.00 -12.72
C LYS A 38 -3.43 -3.04 -11.18
N ALA A 39 -2.64 -3.94 -10.58
CA ALA A 39 -2.48 -4.01 -9.13
C ALA A 39 -1.92 -2.71 -8.55
N LYS A 40 -0.88 -2.14 -9.18
CA LYS A 40 -0.32 -0.85 -8.75
C LYS A 40 -1.35 0.27 -8.86
N ASP A 41 -2.05 0.34 -9.99
CA ASP A 41 -3.03 1.40 -10.26
C ASP A 41 -4.20 1.35 -9.28
N ASP A 42 -4.74 0.15 -9.01
CA ASP A 42 -5.82 -0.05 -8.05
C ASP A 42 -5.41 0.36 -6.62
N ILE A 43 -4.16 0.07 -6.21
CA ILE A 43 -3.66 0.47 -4.89
C ILE A 43 -3.46 1.98 -4.81
N ILE A 44 -2.88 2.60 -5.85
CA ILE A 44 -2.69 4.06 -5.91
C ILE A 44 -4.03 4.78 -5.88
N ALA A 45 -5.03 4.29 -6.64
CA ALA A 45 -6.37 4.86 -6.67
C ALA A 45 -7.06 4.83 -5.29
N LYS A 46 -6.69 3.88 -4.43
CA LYS A 46 -7.18 3.75 -3.05
C LYS A 46 -6.28 4.39 -2.00
N GLY A 47 -5.37 5.28 -2.42
CA GLY A 47 -4.52 6.06 -1.51
C GLY A 47 -3.28 5.33 -1.00
N GLY A 48 -2.92 4.20 -1.61
CA GLY A 48 -1.64 3.55 -1.36
C GLY A 48 -0.50 4.15 -2.19
N LYS A 49 0.74 3.78 -1.86
CA LYS A 49 1.96 4.29 -2.46
C LYS A 49 2.93 3.15 -2.71
N ILE A 50 3.40 3.03 -3.95
CA ILE A 50 4.44 2.05 -4.31
C ILE A 50 5.79 2.54 -3.76
N THR A 51 6.46 1.72 -2.96
CA THR A 51 7.74 2.07 -2.32
C THR A 51 8.93 1.46 -3.05
N HIS A 52 8.75 0.30 -3.68
CA HIS A 52 9.79 -0.36 -4.45
C HIS A 52 9.20 -1.27 -5.52
N VAL A 53 9.87 -1.40 -6.67
CA VAL A 53 9.50 -2.36 -7.73
C VAL A 53 10.66 -3.33 -7.90
N TYR A 54 10.40 -4.63 -7.77
CA TYR A 54 11.44 -5.64 -7.84
C TYR A 54 11.79 -6.01 -9.28
N SER A 55 13.06 -6.32 -9.52
CA SER A 55 13.54 -6.89 -10.79
C SER A 55 13.66 -8.42 -10.77
N ILE A 56 13.73 -9.02 -9.58
CA ILE A 56 13.98 -10.47 -9.38
C ILE A 56 12.66 -11.26 -9.31
N ILE A 57 11.60 -10.64 -8.78
CA ILE A 57 10.27 -11.22 -8.65
C ILE A 57 9.26 -10.34 -9.40
N LYS A 58 8.16 -10.94 -9.86
CA LYS A 58 7.01 -10.20 -10.37
C LYS A 58 6.23 -9.62 -9.20
N GLY A 59 6.63 -8.43 -8.73
CA GLY A 59 6.02 -7.81 -7.56
C GLY A 59 6.58 -6.44 -7.24
N PHE A 60 6.03 -5.84 -6.20
CA PHE A 60 6.40 -4.52 -5.70
C PHE A 60 6.08 -4.40 -4.21
N ALA A 61 6.82 -3.53 -3.52
CA ALA A 61 6.53 -3.13 -2.15
C ALA A 61 5.61 -1.91 -2.14
N VAL A 62 4.76 -1.83 -1.13
CA VAL A 62 3.69 -0.83 -1.04
C VAL A 62 3.42 -0.43 0.40
N GLU A 63 3.10 0.84 0.60
CA GLU A 63 2.45 1.37 1.80
C GLU A 63 0.99 1.65 1.43
N ALA A 64 0.03 0.89 1.97
CA ALA A 64 -1.36 1.03 1.57
C ALA A 64 -2.36 0.78 2.71
N PRO A 65 -3.56 1.39 2.64
CA PRO A 65 -4.70 1.00 3.44
C PRO A 65 -5.05 -0.49 3.32
N ASP A 66 -5.53 -1.10 4.40
CA ASP A 66 -6.02 -2.49 4.38
C ASP A 66 -7.08 -2.73 3.30
N GLU A 67 -7.99 -1.77 3.11
CA GLU A 67 -9.04 -1.86 2.09
C GLU A 67 -8.46 -1.94 0.67
N ALA A 68 -7.35 -1.21 0.41
CA ALA A 68 -6.68 -1.24 -0.88
C ALA A 68 -6.07 -2.62 -1.15
N LEU A 69 -5.40 -3.19 -0.15
CA LEU A 69 -4.81 -4.53 -0.23
C LEU A 69 -5.89 -5.62 -0.42
N GLN A 70 -6.98 -5.55 0.34
CA GLN A 70 -8.11 -6.49 0.23
C GLN A 70 -8.77 -6.43 -1.15
N THR A 71 -8.92 -5.24 -1.72
CA THR A 71 -9.50 -5.05 -3.05
C THR A 71 -8.69 -5.77 -4.12
N VAL A 72 -7.36 -5.61 -4.06
CA VAL A 72 -6.46 -6.25 -5.02
C VAL A 72 -6.38 -7.75 -4.79
N GLN A 73 -6.37 -8.20 -3.52
CA GLN A 73 -6.41 -9.61 -3.17
C GLN A 73 -7.64 -10.34 -3.72
N ALA A 74 -8.79 -9.66 -3.77
CA ALA A 74 -10.05 -10.26 -4.21
C ALA A 74 -10.05 -10.71 -5.67
N TRP A 75 -9.30 -10.05 -6.56
CA TRP A 75 -9.20 -10.43 -7.97
C TRP A 75 -7.86 -11.08 -8.33
N GLY A 76 -6.81 -10.89 -7.53
CA GLY A 76 -5.50 -11.46 -7.83
C GLY A 76 -5.37 -12.97 -7.62
N THR A 77 -6.42 -13.65 -7.14
CA THR A 77 -6.44 -15.12 -7.00
C THR A 77 -6.20 -15.85 -8.32
N GLU A 78 -6.61 -15.27 -9.46
CA GLU A 78 -6.44 -15.86 -10.79
C GLU A 78 -4.95 -16.01 -11.19
N HIS A 79 -4.08 -15.15 -10.64
CA HIS A 79 -2.64 -15.14 -10.95
C HIS A 79 -1.76 -15.57 -9.78
N SER A 80 -2.33 -16.28 -8.81
CA SER A 80 -1.62 -16.69 -7.58
C SER A 80 -0.93 -15.49 -6.92
N MET A 81 -1.63 -14.34 -6.90
CA MET A 81 -1.12 -13.14 -6.29
C MET A 81 -1.19 -13.25 -4.77
N ARG A 82 -0.10 -12.87 -4.12
CA ARG A 82 0.09 -12.87 -2.68
C ARG A 82 0.37 -11.47 -2.20
N ILE A 83 -0.10 -11.21 -0.98
CA ILE A 83 0.20 -9.99 -0.23
C ILE A 83 0.76 -10.46 1.11
N GLU A 84 2.01 -10.08 1.39
CA GLU A 84 2.68 -10.37 2.64
C GLU A 84 3.01 -9.05 3.36
N GLU A 85 2.66 -8.94 4.64
CA GLU A 85 3.03 -7.78 5.44
C GLU A 85 4.54 -7.75 5.66
N ASP A 86 5.13 -6.57 5.48
CA ASP A 86 6.56 -6.36 5.67
C ASP A 86 6.93 -6.43 7.16
N LYS A 87 8.03 -7.11 7.47
CA LYS A 87 8.43 -7.40 8.85
C LYS A 87 9.87 -6.99 9.11
N VAL A 88 10.08 -6.38 10.27
CA VAL A 88 11.42 -6.10 10.76
C VAL A 88 12.06 -7.40 11.23
N MET A 89 13.24 -7.70 10.68
CA MET A 89 14.06 -8.83 11.09
C MET A 89 15.10 -8.35 12.13
N SER A 90 15.16 -9.00 13.29
CA SER A 90 16.20 -8.79 14.29
C SER A 90 17.23 -9.92 14.28
N ILE A 91 18.48 -9.59 14.57
CA ILE A 91 19.54 -10.58 14.82
C ILE A 91 19.78 -10.57 16.32
N ASP A 92 19.51 -11.68 16.98
CA ASP A 92 19.86 -11.89 18.38
C ASP A 92 21.26 -12.53 18.41
N ASN A 93 22.20 -11.88 19.11
CA ASN A 93 23.59 -12.35 19.29
C ASN A 93 23.73 -13.17 20.58
#